data_AF-A0A8J2WRG2-F1
#
_entry.id   AF-A0A8J2WRG2-F1
#
_cell.length_a   1.000
_cell.length_b   1.000
_cell.length_c   1.000
_cell.angle_alpha   90.00
_cell.angle_beta   90.00
_cell.angle_gamma   90.00
#
_symmetry.space_group_name_H-M   'P 1'
#
loop_
_entity.id
_entity.type
_entity.pdbx_description
1 polymer ?
#
loop_
_entity_poly.entity_id
_entity_poly.type
_entity_poly.pdbx_seq_one_letter_code
_entity_poly.pdbx_strand_id
1 'polypeptide(L)'
;MAMNLLGIGLGAANHHEDALSVKEAELSTMRRLGAPEDDVLVTQSNLASTYRALGRLDEAMQMRRDVYSATVKLNGHEHSDTLIEANNYAQALLNLQRFKEVKEFLREKVRVARRVLGEDHELTLMMRGSYAEALCRDPAATLDDLREAVTTIEENSRIARRVLGGAHPATAGIERDLQKARAALRARETPPTTES
;
A
#
# COMPACT_ATOMS: atom_id res chain seq x y z
N MET A 1 -19.93 -19.70 -31.08
CA MET A 1 -20.33 -19.32 -29.71
C MET A 1 -19.16 -18.60 -29.03
N ALA A 2 -18.89 -17.34 -29.42
CA ALA A 2 -17.73 -16.59 -28.91
C ALA A 2 -17.95 -15.06 -28.77
N MET A 3 -19.19 -14.57 -28.88
CA MET A 3 -19.50 -13.12 -28.79
C MET A 3 -20.05 -12.65 -27.44
N ASN A 4 -20.32 -13.54 -26.49
CA ASN A 4 -21.04 -13.17 -25.25
C ASN A 4 -20.14 -12.85 -24.03
N LEU A 5 -18.83 -13.04 -24.12
CA LEU A 5 -17.90 -12.74 -23.02
C LEU A 5 -17.25 -11.35 -23.16
N LEU A 6 -17.09 -10.84 -24.38
CA LEU A 6 -16.56 -9.49 -24.63
C LEU A 6 -17.55 -8.40 -24.21
N GLY A 7 -18.85 -8.58 -24.47
CA GLY A 7 -19.88 -7.58 -24.14
C GLY A 7 -20.06 -7.36 -22.62
N ILE A 8 -19.91 -8.40 -21.80
CA ILE A 8 -20.01 -8.29 -20.34
C ILE A 8 -18.78 -7.55 -19.76
N GLY A 9 -17.58 -7.81 -20.30
CA GLY A 9 -16.37 -7.10 -19.90
C GLY A 9 -16.35 -5.63 -20.32
N LEU A 10 -16.78 -5.34 -21.55
CA LEU A 10 -16.89 -3.96 -22.07
C LEU A 10 -17.97 -3.15 -21.33
N GLY A 11 -19.10 -3.76 -20.97
CA GLY A 11 -20.16 -3.09 -20.21
C GLY A 11 -19.72 -2.69 -18.80
N ALA A 12 -19.01 -3.58 -18.10
CA ALA A 12 -18.45 -3.27 -16.78
C ALA A 12 -17.36 -2.19 -16.85
N ALA A 13 -16.45 -2.29 -17.83
CA ALA A 13 -15.40 -1.29 -18.04
C ALA A 13 -15.97 0.11 -18.36
N ASN A 14 -17.00 0.18 -19.21
CA ASN A 14 -17.68 1.44 -19.51
C ASN A 14 -18.37 2.04 -18.28
N HIS A 15 -19.05 1.23 -17.46
CA HIS A 15 -19.66 1.73 -16.22
C HIS A 15 -18.62 2.25 -15.21
N HIS A 16 -17.41 1.70 -15.20
CA HIS A 16 -16.33 2.17 -14.34
C HIS A 16 -15.70 3.48 -14.83
N GLU A 17 -15.57 3.68 -16.15
CA GLU A 17 -15.13 4.95 -16.74
C GLU A 17 -16.20 6.05 -16.58
N ASP A 18 -17.48 5.72 -16.74
CA ASP A 18 -18.57 6.66 -16.47
C ASP A 18 -18.60 7.08 -14.98
N ALA A 19 -18.44 6.12 -14.06
CA ALA A 19 -18.34 6.40 -12.64
C ALA A 19 -17.09 7.23 -12.28
N LEU A 20 -15.99 7.04 -13.00
CA LEU A 20 -14.78 7.84 -12.84
C LEU A 20 -15.03 9.29 -13.27
N SER A 21 -15.61 9.49 -14.45
CA SER A 21 -15.93 10.82 -14.97
C SER A 21 -16.86 11.62 -14.03
N VAL A 22 -17.86 10.95 -13.46
CA VAL A 22 -18.75 11.57 -12.45
C VAL A 22 -17.96 12.04 -11.22
N LYS A 23 -17.05 11.21 -10.70
CA LYS A 23 -16.23 11.57 -9.52
C LYS A 23 -15.24 12.69 -9.81
N GLU A 24 -14.65 12.74 -11.01
CA GLU A 24 -13.79 13.84 -11.43
C GLU A 24 -14.56 15.16 -11.55
N ALA A 25 -15.78 15.11 -12.10
CA ALA A 25 -16.66 16.27 -12.19
C ALA A 25 -17.15 16.75 -10.82
N GLU A 26 -17.47 15.82 -9.91
CA GLU A 26 -17.80 16.11 -8.52
C GLU A 26 -16.64 16.82 -7.82
N LEU A 27 -15.43 16.28 -7.89
CA LEU A 27 -14.22 16.88 -7.33
C LEU A 27 -13.96 18.29 -7.87
N SER A 28 -14.10 18.48 -9.19
CA SER A 28 -13.97 19.79 -9.83
C SER A 28 -15.01 20.79 -9.33
N THR A 29 -16.25 20.33 -9.13
CA THR A 29 -17.33 21.15 -8.60
C THR A 29 -17.09 21.53 -7.14
N MET A 30 -16.68 20.57 -6.29
CA MET A 30 -16.32 20.82 -4.89
C MET A 30 -15.26 21.92 -4.77
N ARG A 31 -14.19 21.84 -5.58
CA ARG A 31 -13.13 22.85 -5.62
C ARG A 31 -13.66 24.22 -6.05
N ARG A 32 -14.48 24.27 -7.10
CA ARG A 32 -15.06 25.53 -7.60
C ARG A 32 -16.00 26.18 -6.58
N LEU A 33 -16.72 25.38 -5.80
CA LEU A 33 -17.65 25.85 -4.78
C LEU A 33 -16.98 26.12 -3.42
N GLY A 34 -15.68 25.86 -3.29
CA GLY A 34 -14.96 26.04 -2.02
C GLY A 34 -15.43 25.09 -0.93
N ALA A 35 -15.69 23.82 -1.26
CA ALA A 35 -16.01 22.79 -0.29
C ALA A 35 -14.90 22.66 0.78
N PRO A 36 -15.23 22.18 2.00
CA PRO A 36 -14.22 21.93 3.03
C PRO A 36 -13.08 21.06 2.52
N GLU A 37 -11.85 21.41 2.89
CA GLU A 37 -10.65 20.70 2.43
C GLU A 37 -10.70 19.20 2.78
N ASP A 38 -11.19 18.85 3.97
CA ASP A 38 -11.35 17.45 4.39
C ASP A 38 -12.25 16.65 3.43
N ASP A 39 -13.38 17.23 3.02
CA ASP A 39 -14.31 16.58 2.09
C ASP A 39 -13.65 16.38 0.72
N VAL A 40 -12.88 17.38 0.26
CA VAL A 40 -12.13 17.31 -0.99
C VAL A 40 -11.09 16.18 -0.93
N LEU A 41 -10.36 16.06 0.18
CA LEU A 41 -9.35 15.01 0.37
C LEU A 41 -9.96 13.61 0.41
N VAL A 42 -11.11 13.42 1.05
CA VAL A 42 -11.84 12.15 1.04
C VAL A 42 -12.23 11.76 -0.39
N THR A 43 -12.77 12.70 -1.17
CA THR A 43 -13.13 12.47 -2.57
C THR A 43 -11.91 12.11 -3.42
N GLN A 44 -10.78 12.80 -3.24
CA GLN A 44 -9.53 12.46 -3.92
C GLN A 44 -9.00 11.06 -3.52
N SER A 45 -9.04 10.71 -2.23
CA SER A 45 -8.63 9.39 -1.74
C SER A 45 -9.45 8.26 -2.40
N ASN A 46 -10.75 8.48 -2.56
CA ASN A 46 -11.67 7.56 -3.25
C ASN A 46 -11.43 7.50 -4.77
N LEU A 47 -11.14 8.65 -5.39
CA LEU A 47 -10.83 8.73 -6.81
C LEU A 47 -9.51 8.02 -7.13
N ALA A 48 -8.49 8.15 -6.29
CA ALA A 48 -7.23 7.40 -6.40
C ALA A 48 -7.45 5.88 -6.35
N SER A 49 -8.33 5.41 -5.45
CA SER A 49 -8.72 3.99 -5.40
C SER A 49 -9.43 3.54 -6.68
N THR A 50 -10.20 4.44 -7.30
CA THR A 50 -10.90 4.17 -8.57
C THR A 50 -9.91 4.07 -9.73
N TYR A 51 -8.95 5.00 -9.86
CA TYR A 51 -7.87 4.90 -10.84
C TYR A 51 -7.09 3.60 -10.69
N ARG A 52 -6.75 3.20 -9.45
CA ARG A 52 -6.05 1.94 -9.20
C ARG A 52 -6.85 0.73 -9.69
N ALA A 53 -8.16 0.69 -9.44
CA ALA A 53 -9.02 -0.40 -9.87
C ALA A 53 -9.13 -0.51 -11.40
N LEU A 54 -8.99 0.62 -12.10
CA LEU A 54 -8.94 0.71 -13.56
C LEU A 54 -7.54 0.45 -14.16
N GLY A 55 -6.53 0.16 -13.33
CA GLY A 55 -5.15 -0.03 -13.79
C GLY A 55 -4.41 1.27 -14.14
N ARG A 56 -5.01 2.43 -13.85
CA ARG A 56 -4.43 3.78 -14.05
C ARG A 56 -3.49 4.13 -12.87
N LEU A 57 -2.42 3.36 -12.74
CA LEU A 57 -1.57 3.34 -11.54
C LEU A 57 -0.80 4.65 -11.32
N ASP A 58 -0.33 5.32 -12.38
CA ASP A 58 0.37 6.60 -12.26
C ASP A 58 -0.54 7.72 -11.72
N GLU A 59 -1.78 7.78 -12.19
CA GLU A 59 -2.78 8.75 -11.74
C GLU A 59 -3.19 8.48 -10.30
N ALA A 60 -3.38 7.21 -9.94
CA ALA A 60 -3.61 6.80 -8.56
C ALA A 60 -2.45 7.24 -7.65
N MET A 61 -1.20 7.05 -8.08
CA MET A 61 -0.02 7.43 -7.29
C MET A 61 0.11 8.94 -7.14
N GLN A 62 -0.05 9.70 -8.22
CA GLN A 62 0.02 11.15 -8.16
C GLN A 62 -1.06 11.71 -7.23
N MET A 63 -2.29 11.20 -7.33
CA MET A 63 -3.37 11.61 -6.44
C MET A 63 -3.11 11.24 -4.98
N ARG A 64 -2.59 10.04 -4.69
CA ARG A 64 -2.19 9.65 -3.32
C ARG A 64 -1.09 10.55 -2.76
N ARG A 65 -0.11 10.93 -3.58
CA ARG A 65 0.94 11.88 -3.17
C ARG A 65 0.36 13.23 -2.79
N ASP A 66 -0.58 13.74 -3.59
CA ASP A 66 -1.21 15.04 -3.36
C ASP A 66 -2.07 15.02 -2.09
N VAL A 67 -2.88 13.97 -1.91
CA VAL A 67 -3.70 13.77 -0.69
C VAL A 67 -2.82 13.67 0.55
N TYR A 68 -1.76 12.86 0.52
CA TYR A 68 -0.81 12.77 1.63
C TYR A 68 -0.19 14.14 1.94
N SER A 69 0.26 14.87 0.92
CA SER A 69 0.89 16.18 1.10
C SER A 69 -0.06 17.23 1.67
N ALA A 70 -1.33 17.21 1.28
CA ALA A 70 -2.35 18.10 1.81
C ALA A 70 -2.75 17.73 3.24
N THR A 71 -2.94 16.44 3.53
CA THR A 71 -3.25 15.94 4.88
C THR A 71 -2.13 16.28 5.87
N VAL A 72 -0.86 16.19 5.45
CA VAL A 72 0.30 16.66 6.23
C VAL A 72 0.17 18.15 6.58
N LYS A 73 -0.21 19.00 5.63
CA LYS A 73 -0.35 20.46 5.86
C LYS A 73 -1.50 20.77 6.81
N LEU A 74 -2.58 20.01 6.72
CA LEU A 74 -3.80 20.24 7.50
C LEU A 74 -3.67 19.71 8.94
N ASN A 75 -3.22 18.46 9.08
CA ASN A 75 -3.26 17.72 10.34
C ASN A 75 -1.88 17.50 10.97
N GLY A 76 -0.80 17.76 10.24
CA GLY A 76 0.56 17.51 10.69
C GLY A 76 1.02 16.06 10.47
N HIS A 77 2.32 15.82 10.65
CA HIS A 77 2.97 14.53 10.32
C HIS A 77 2.61 13.38 11.27
N GLU A 78 2.13 13.68 12.48
CA GLU A 78 1.85 12.68 13.52
C GLU A 78 0.37 12.34 13.62
N HIS A 79 -0.50 12.97 12.83
CA HIS A 79 -1.91 12.67 12.88
C HIS A 79 -2.21 11.28 12.31
N SER A 80 -3.17 10.58 12.91
CA SER A 80 -3.58 9.24 12.48
C SER A 80 -3.98 9.21 11.00
N ASP A 81 -4.74 10.19 10.54
CA ASP A 81 -5.15 10.29 9.12
C ASP A 81 -3.95 10.51 8.19
N THR A 82 -2.94 11.27 8.63
CA THR A 82 -1.70 11.45 7.87
C THR A 82 -0.94 10.13 7.75
N LEU A 83 -0.94 9.29 8.78
CA LEU A 83 -0.30 7.97 8.75
C LEU A 83 -1.08 6.99 7.85
N ILE A 84 -2.41 7.09 7.82
CA ILE A 84 -3.25 6.32 6.88
C ILE A 84 -2.87 6.69 5.44
N GLU A 85 -2.84 7.98 5.12
CA GLU A 85 -2.49 8.42 3.77
C GLU A 85 -1.01 8.19 3.41
N ALA A 86 -0.11 8.18 4.39
CA ALA A 86 1.26 7.74 4.19
C ALA A 86 1.31 6.27 3.73
N ASN A 87 0.58 5.38 4.42
CA ASN A 87 0.51 3.98 4.00
C ASN A 87 -0.11 3.83 2.60
N ASN A 88 -1.18 4.57 2.31
CA ASN A 88 -1.82 4.53 0.99
C ASN A 88 -0.91 5.01 -0.14
N TYR A 89 -0.12 6.06 0.11
CA TYR A 89 0.90 6.52 -0.83
C TYR A 89 2.00 5.47 -1.05
N ALA A 90 2.48 4.83 0.02
CA ALA A 90 3.44 3.74 -0.08
C ALA A 90 2.91 2.54 -0.88
N GLN A 91 1.63 2.17 -0.69
CA GLN A 91 0.97 1.13 -1.47
C GLN A 91 0.88 1.52 -2.96
N ALA A 92 0.65 2.79 -3.29
CA ALA A 92 0.64 3.25 -4.67
C ALA A 92 2.04 3.15 -5.31
N LEU A 93 3.09 3.49 -4.57
CA LEU A 93 4.48 3.28 -5.02
C LEU A 93 4.80 1.79 -5.22
N LEU A 94 4.32 0.90 -4.35
CA LEU A 94 4.47 -0.55 -4.49
C LEU A 94 3.78 -1.10 -5.76
N ASN A 95 2.60 -0.59 -6.10
CA ASN A 95 1.91 -0.97 -7.34
C ASN A 95 2.72 -0.61 -8.59
N LEU A 96 3.47 0.50 -8.54
CA LEU A 96 4.40 0.93 -9.58
C LEU A 96 5.80 0.30 -9.45
N GLN A 97 6.01 -0.63 -8.52
CA GLN A 97 7.30 -1.27 -8.27
C GLN A 97 8.43 -0.28 -7.91
N ARG A 98 8.10 0.88 -7.36
CA ARG A 98 9.06 1.92 -6.94
C ARG A 98 9.63 1.60 -5.55
N PHE A 99 10.22 0.41 -5.41
CA PHE A 99 10.59 -0.18 -4.11
C PHE A 99 11.58 0.67 -3.31
N LYS A 100 12.57 1.29 -3.97
CA LYS A 100 13.53 2.18 -3.29
C LYS A 100 12.82 3.33 -2.57
N GLU A 101 11.86 3.96 -3.22
CA GLU A 101 11.11 5.07 -2.63
C GLU A 101 10.22 4.62 -1.48
N VAL A 102 9.60 3.44 -1.60
CA VAL A 102 8.83 2.84 -0.49
C VAL A 102 9.73 2.60 0.72
N LYS A 103 10.92 2.02 0.52
CA LYS A 103 11.88 1.75 1.60
C LYS A 103 12.31 3.04 2.30
N GLU A 104 12.72 4.05 1.53
CA GLU A 104 13.14 5.34 2.08
C GLU A 104 12.00 6.03 2.84
N PHE A 105 10.80 6.05 2.25
CA PHE A 105 9.62 6.69 2.83
C PHE A 105 9.13 5.98 4.10
N LEU A 106 8.90 4.67 4.06
CA LEU A 106 8.32 3.93 5.19
C LEU A 106 9.32 3.73 6.34
N ARG A 107 10.63 3.75 6.09
CA ARG A 107 11.65 3.65 7.15
C ARG A 107 11.48 4.74 8.21
N GLU A 108 11.10 5.94 7.81
CA GLU A 108 10.78 7.02 8.76
C GLU A 108 9.36 6.86 9.32
N LYS A 109 8.36 6.65 8.44
CA LYS A 109 6.95 6.70 8.85
C LYS A 109 6.53 5.56 9.78
N VAL A 110 7.14 4.38 9.66
CA VAL A 110 6.97 3.29 10.63
C VAL A 110 7.40 3.72 12.03
N ARG A 111 8.49 4.49 12.17
CA ARG A 111 8.95 4.97 13.49
C ARG A 111 7.96 5.96 14.09
N VAL A 112 7.40 6.84 13.26
CA VAL A 112 6.35 7.78 13.68
C VAL A 112 5.09 7.01 14.11
N ALA A 113 4.61 6.07 13.30
CA ALA A 113 3.44 5.24 13.63
C ALA A 113 3.63 4.47 14.94
N ARG A 114 4.80 3.86 15.15
CA ARG A 114 5.14 3.19 16.42
C ARG A 114 5.07 4.13 17.62
N ARG A 115 5.57 5.36 17.49
CA ARG A 115 5.54 6.36 18.58
C ARG A 115 4.12 6.85 18.88
N VAL A 116 3.34 7.14 17.85
CA VAL A 116 2.02 7.77 17.97
C VAL A 116 0.93 6.75 18.30
N LEU A 117 0.90 5.64 17.56
CA LEU A 117 -0.19 4.65 17.63
C LEU A 117 0.16 3.44 18.49
N GLY A 118 1.46 3.22 18.72
CA GLY A 118 1.97 2.03 19.39
C GLY A 118 2.35 0.91 18.42
N GLU A 119 3.14 -0.04 18.92
CA GLU A 119 3.65 -1.19 18.17
C GLU A 119 2.56 -2.15 17.71
N ASP A 120 1.52 -2.30 18.54
CA ASP A 120 0.45 -3.28 18.36
C ASP A 120 -0.71 -2.77 17.50
N HIS A 121 -0.66 -1.51 17.10
CA HIS A 121 -1.71 -0.91 16.30
C HIS A 121 -1.72 -1.48 14.88
N GLU A 122 -2.91 -1.78 14.36
CA GLU A 122 -3.09 -2.41 13.04
C GLU A 122 -2.40 -1.62 11.92
N LEU A 123 -2.56 -0.28 11.92
CA LEU A 123 -1.87 0.58 10.95
C LEU A 123 -0.34 0.50 11.04
N THR A 124 0.23 0.41 12.24
CA THR A 124 1.68 0.23 12.42
C THR A 124 2.12 -1.09 11.79
N LEU A 125 1.38 -2.17 12.02
CA LEU A 125 1.67 -3.48 11.43
C LEU A 125 1.53 -3.46 9.90
N MET A 126 0.51 -2.80 9.36
CA MET A 126 0.33 -2.64 7.91
C MET A 126 1.52 -1.91 7.27
N MET A 127 1.95 -0.78 7.84
CA MET A 127 3.10 -0.02 7.33
C MET A 127 4.40 -0.82 7.38
N ARG A 128 4.60 -1.58 8.46
CA ARG A 128 5.74 -2.52 8.57
C ARG A 128 5.67 -3.63 7.52
N GLY A 129 4.47 -4.13 7.23
CA GLY A 129 4.22 -5.10 6.17
C GLY A 129 4.58 -4.56 4.80
N SER A 130 4.10 -3.35 4.46
CA SER A 130 4.44 -2.68 3.19
C SER A 130 5.95 -2.38 3.07
N TYR A 131 6.62 -2.04 4.18
CA TYR A 131 8.07 -1.87 4.20
C TYR A 131 8.81 -3.19 3.92
N ALA A 132 8.43 -4.28 4.60
CA ALA A 132 9.01 -5.59 4.39
C ALA A 132 8.72 -6.14 2.99
N GLU A 133 7.53 -5.88 2.44
CA GLU A 133 7.18 -6.20 1.07
C GLU A 133 8.10 -5.48 0.08
N ALA A 134 8.38 -4.21 0.29
CA ALA A 134 9.32 -3.45 -0.55
C ALA A 134 10.73 -4.03 -0.47
N LEU A 135 11.20 -4.43 0.71
CA LEU A 135 12.49 -5.10 0.89
C LEU A 135 12.56 -6.44 0.14
N CYS A 136 11.50 -7.25 0.19
CA CYS A 136 11.47 -8.56 -0.47
C CYS A 136 11.31 -8.49 -1.98
N ARG A 137 10.49 -7.56 -2.49
CA ARG A 137 10.13 -7.49 -3.91
C ARG A 137 11.11 -6.67 -4.74
N ASP A 138 12.00 -5.90 -4.12
CA ASP A 138 13.05 -5.17 -4.81
C ASP A 138 14.00 -6.14 -5.55
N PRO A 139 14.10 -6.08 -6.90
CA PRO A 139 15.04 -6.90 -7.64
C PRO A 139 16.50 -6.67 -7.21
N ALA A 140 16.80 -5.47 -6.71
CA ALA A 140 18.11 -5.08 -6.19
C ALA A 140 18.27 -5.37 -4.67
N ALA A 141 17.36 -6.13 -4.05
CA ALA A 141 17.44 -6.48 -2.64
C ALA A 141 18.74 -7.24 -2.32
N THR A 142 19.46 -6.72 -1.32
CA THR A 142 20.63 -7.35 -0.72
C THR A 142 20.20 -8.48 0.24
N LEU A 143 21.15 -9.33 0.64
CA LEU A 143 20.89 -10.33 1.69
C LEU A 143 20.45 -9.67 3.00
N ASP A 144 21.00 -8.50 3.32
CA ASP A 144 20.63 -7.77 4.53
C ASP A 144 19.22 -7.19 4.43
N ASP A 145 18.80 -6.69 3.26
CA ASP A 145 17.40 -6.28 3.03
C ASP A 145 16.44 -7.46 3.26
N LEU A 146 16.77 -8.64 2.72
CA LEU A 146 15.93 -9.85 2.89
C LEU A 146 15.88 -10.33 4.34
N ARG A 147 16.99 -10.24 5.08
CA ARG A 147 17.05 -10.55 6.53
C ARG A 147 16.25 -9.55 7.34
N GLU A 148 16.35 -8.27 7.03
CA GLU A 148 15.55 -7.21 7.64
C GLU A 148 14.06 -7.44 7.40
N ALA A 149 13.68 -7.81 6.18
CA ALA A 149 12.30 -8.13 5.82
C ALA A 149 11.77 -9.33 6.63
N VAL A 150 12.50 -10.44 6.66
CA VAL A 150 12.13 -11.64 7.45
C VAL A 150 11.96 -11.28 8.92
N THR A 151 12.92 -10.58 9.52
CA THR A 151 12.85 -10.16 10.93
C THR A 151 11.62 -9.28 11.18
N THR A 152 11.35 -8.33 10.28
CA THR A 152 10.18 -7.44 10.37
C THR A 152 8.86 -8.23 10.33
N ILE A 153 8.75 -9.20 9.42
CA ILE A 153 7.53 -10.02 9.27
C ILE A 153 7.37 -10.99 10.46
N GLU A 154 8.47 -11.54 11.01
CA GLU A 154 8.44 -12.38 12.21
C GLU A 154 7.91 -11.65 13.43
N GLU A 155 8.39 -10.42 13.65
CA GLU A 155 7.90 -9.56 14.72
C GLU A 155 6.43 -9.19 14.51
N ASN A 156 6.03 -8.79 13.30
CA ASN A 156 4.63 -8.53 12.95
C ASN A 156 3.74 -9.75 13.22
N SER A 157 4.19 -10.95 12.85
CA SER A 157 3.45 -12.20 13.07
C SER A 157 3.28 -12.49 14.56
N ARG A 158 4.33 -12.29 15.36
CA ARG A 158 4.27 -12.46 16.83
C ARG A 158 3.26 -11.50 17.45
N ILE A 159 3.29 -10.23 17.06
CA ILE A 159 2.37 -9.21 17.55
C ILE A 159 0.93 -9.53 17.13
N ALA A 160 0.69 -9.77 15.84
CA ALA A 160 -0.64 -10.11 15.32
C ALA A 160 -1.22 -11.34 16.00
N ARG A 161 -0.42 -12.39 16.23
CA ARG A 161 -0.85 -13.58 16.96
C ARG A 161 -1.26 -13.27 18.40
N ARG A 162 -0.54 -12.38 19.08
CA ARG A 162 -0.85 -11.97 20.46
C ARG A 162 -2.14 -11.14 20.53
N VAL A 163 -2.33 -10.22 19.61
CA VAL A 163 -3.44 -9.23 19.65
C VAL A 163 -4.71 -9.78 19.01
N LEU A 164 -4.61 -10.42 17.85
CA LEU A 164 -5.74 -10.88 17.04
C LEU A 164 -6.00 -12.38 17.20
N GLY A 165 -5.02 -13.14 17.71
CA GLY A 165 -5.06 -14.59 17.76
C GLY A 165 -4.47 -15.27 16.52
N GLY A 166 -4.06 -16.53 16.68
CA GLY A 166 -3.42 -17.32 15.61
C GLY A 166 -4.37 -17.69 14.46
N ALA A 167 -5.67 -17.82 14.72
CA ALA A 167 -6.67 -18.16 13.70
C ALA A 167 -7.18 -16.93 12.92
N HIS A 168 -6.75 -15.72 13.27
CA HIS A 168 -7.23 -14.51 12.61
C HIS A 168 -6.70 -14.42 11.16
N PRO A 169 -7.55 -14.08 10.17
CA PRO A 169 -7.14 -14.02 8.76
C PRO A 169 -5.93 -13.12 8.49
N ALA A 170 -5.81 -11.99 9.20
CA ALA A 170 -4.66 -11.11 9.07
C ALA A 170 -3.36 -11.77 9.57
N THR A 171 -3.41 -12.49 10.70
CA THR A 171 -2.27 -13.26 11.22
C THR A 171 -1.83 -14.32 10.22
N ALA A 172 -2.79 -15.07 9.65
CA ALA A 172 -2.52 -16.09 8.63
C ALA A 172 -1.97 -15.50 7.32
N GLY A 173 -2.36 -14.27 6.96
CA GLY A 173 -1.77 -13.51 5.85
C GLY A 173 -0.28 -13.24 6.08
N ILE A 174 0.06 -12.65 7.23
CA ILE A 174 1.44 -12.33 7.62
C ILE A 174 2.32 -13.60 7.66
N GLU A 175 1.79 -14.72 8.18
CA GLU A 175 2.52 -15.99 8.21
C GLU A 175 2.83 -16.56 6.82
N ARG A 176 1.92 -16.40 5.85
CA ARG A 176 2.19 -16.76 4.45
C ARG A 176 3.29 -15.88 3.86
N ASP A 177 3.25 -14.59 4.13
CA ASP A 177 4.28 -13.68 3.62
C ASP A 177 5.65 -13.95 4.26
N LEU A 178 5.66 -14.36 5.54
CA LEU A 178 6.88 -14.84 6.21
C LEU A 178 7.47 -16.08 5.53
N GLN A 179 6.62 -17.04 5.15
CA GLN A 179 7.07 -18.24 4.44
C GLN A 179 7.72 -17.88 3.10
N LYS A 180 7.11 -16.97 2.34
CA LYS A 180 7.66 -16.46 1.07
C LYS A 180 8.99 -15.72 1.28
N ALA A 181 9.06 -14.82 2.26
CA ALA A 181 10.27 -14.06 2.56
C ALA A 181 11.44 -14.98 2.95
N ARG A 182 11.19 -15.97 3.80
CA ARG A 182 12.19 -16.98 4.18
C ARG A 182 12.63 -17.84 2.98
N ALA A 183 11.72 -18.18 2.08
CA ALA A 183 12.06 -18.91 0.86
C ALA A 183 12.96 -18.06 -0.07
N ALA A 184 12.63 -16.78 -0.24
CA ALA A 184 13.45 -15.84 -1.02
C ALA A 184 14.84 -15.65 -0.42
N LEU A 185 14.95 -15.51 0.90
CA LEU A 185 16.23 -15.42 1.60
C LEU A 185 17.08 -16.67 1.37
N ARG A 186 16.52 -17.87 1.59
CA ARG A 186 17.24 -19.13 1.35
C ARG A 186 17.72 -19.27 -0.09
N ALA A 187 16.87 -18.96 -1.06
CA ALA A 187 17.24 -19.02 -2.48
C ALA A 187 18.42 -18.09 -2.83
N ARG A 188 18.55 -16.95 -2.13
CA ARG A 188 19.65 -16.02 -2.31
C ARG A 188 20.93 -16.47 -1.56
N GLU A 189 20.79 -17.14 -0.42
CA GLU A 189 21.92 -17.67 0.35
C GLU A 189 22.55 -18.92 -0.29
N THR A 190 21.73 -19.76 -0.94
CA THR A 190 22.18 -20.95 -1.67
C THR A 190 21.73 -20.88 -3.13
N PRO A 191 22.41 -20.10 -3.99
CA PRO A 191 22.06 -20.05 -5.41
C PRO A 191 22.22 -21.45 -6.01
N PRO A 192 21.30 -21.90 -6.89
CA PRO A 192 21.42 -23.20 -7.53
C PRO A 192 22.75 -23.27 -8.28
N THR A 193 23.50 -24.35 -8.06
CA THR A 193 24.70 -24.65 -8.83
C THR A 193 24.31 -24.77 -10.30
N THR A 194 24.68 -23.78 -11.12
CA THR A 194 24.62 -23.89 -12.57
C THR A 194 25.68 -24.90 -12.99
N GLU A 195 25.29 -26.17 -13.16
CA GLU A 195 26.09 -27.14 -13.91
C GLU A 195 26.26 -26.61 -15.34
N SER A 196 27.53 -26.55 -15.77
CA SER A 196 27.99 -25.98 -17.04
C SER A 196 27.78 -26.93 -18.22
#